data_AF-A0A6B3F1I7-F1
#
_entry.id   AF-A0A6B3F1I7-F1
#
_cell.length_a   1.000
_cell.length_b   1.000
_cell.length_c   1.000
_cell.angle_alpha   90.00
_cell.angle_beta   90.00
_cell.angle_gamma   90.00
#
_symmetry.space_group_name_H-M   'P 1'
#
loop_
_entity.id
_entity.type
_entity.pdbx_description
1 polymer ?
#
loop_
_entity_poly.entity_id
_entity_poly.type
_entity_poly.pdbx_seq_one_letter_code
_entity_poly.pdbx_strand_id
1 'polypeptide(L)'
;DQEPELLFEHLSTSKMYARAFLDRARLRFPEGIHYEDQLFSAQAYCLARAFTVIPEPVYVWYIEPYAATGSASISNQRDRLENVADRIHVQRLIDEFLETSGHGAIRPEKDYKFLKHDFRMYAGDLPRRDDAWLTGFAELVTPYLDTLSPAAYARLPRTERVVL
;
A
#
# COMPACT_ATOMS: atom_id res chain seq x y z
N ASP A 1 -13.80 0.45 -9.51
CA ASP A 1 -14.19 1.23 -10.71
C ASP A 1 -14.90 2.53 -10.38
N GLN A 2 -15.90 2.55 -9.49
CA GLN A 2 -16.65 3.79 -9.19
C GLN A 2 -15.91 4.78 -8.27
N GLU A 3 -15.15 4.27 -7.28
CA GLU A 3 -14.44 5.07 -6.26
C GLU A 3 -13.02 4.49 -6.01
N PRO A 4 -12.15 4.42 -7.03
CA PRO A 4 -10.84 3.77 -6.91
C PRO A 4 -9.86 4.49 -5.97
N GLU A 5 -10.10 5.77 -5.65
CA GLU A 5 -9.34 6.54 -4.65
C GLU A 5 -9.40 5.96 -3.24
N LEU A 6 -10.40 5.12 -2.94
CA LEU A 6 -10.51 4.48 -1.63
C LEU A 6 -9.36 3.49 -1.35
N LEU A 7 -8.59 3.11 -2.37
CA LEU A 7 -7.34 2.36 -2.19
C LEU A 7 -6.26 3.10 -1.38
N PHE A 8 -6.38 4.42 -1.24
CA PHE A 8 -5.53 5.16 -0.31
C PHE A 8 -5.84 4.79 1.15
N GLU A 9 -7.09 4.43 1.46
CA GLU A 9 -7.54 4.04 2.78
C GLU A 9 -7.41 2.51 2.98
N HIS A 10 -6.16 2.07 3.12
CA HIS A 10 -5.76 0.67 3.14
C HIS A 10 -5.89 -0.02 4.50
N LEU A 11 -6.13 0.72 5.59
CA LEU A 11 -6.19 0.14 6.93
C LEU A 11 -7.42 -0.74 7.09
N SER A 12 -7.25 -2.00 7.48
CA SER A 12 -8.38 -2.91 7.70
C SER A 12 -9.14 -2.61 9.01
N THR A 13 -8.47 -1.96 9.97
CA THR A 13 -8.96 -1.78 11.35
C THR A 13 -9.98 -0.65 11.51
N SER A 14 -10.00 0.31 10.59
CA SER A 14 -10.94 1.43 10.57
C SER A 14 -12.31 1.07 9.97
N LYS A 15 -12.56 -0.21 9.70
CA LYS A 15 -13.70 -0.69 8.90
C LYS A 15 -14.51 -1.76 9.62
N MET A 16 -15.78 -1.89 9.23
CA MET A 16 -16.67 -2.96 9.70
C MET A 16 -17.06 -3.88 8.55
N TYR A 17 -16.95 -5.19 8.78
CA TYR A 17 -17.23 -6.21 7.76
C TYR A 17 -18.35 -7.14 8.23
N ALA A 18 -19.33 -7.37 7.36
CA ALA A 18 -20.32 -8.41 7.61
C ALA A 18 -19.63 -9.79 7.58
N ARG A 19 -19.80 -10.60 8.63
CA ARG A 19 -19.20 -11.95 8.70
C ARG A 19 -19.53 -12.80 7.47
N ALA A 20 -20.80 -12.82 7.05
CA ALA A 20 -21.23 -13.58 5.87
C ALA A 20 -20.56 -13.13 4.57
N PHE A 21 -20.11 -11.87 4.49
CA PHE A 21 -19.29 -11.40 3.38
C PHE A 21 -17.89 -11.99 3.45
N LEU A 22 -17.21 -11.90 4.60
CA LEU A 22 -15.87 -12.46 4.79
C LEU A 22 -15.84 -13.97 4.49
N ASP A 23 -16.86 -14.71 4.91
CA ASP A 23 -16.95 -16.15 4.68
C ASP A 23 -17.21 -16.48 3.21
N ARG A 24 -18.14 -15.78 2.54
CA ARG A 24 -18.43 -15.98 1.11
C ARG A 24 -17.24 -15.62 0.23
N ALA A 25 -16.55 -14.52 0.53
CA ALA A 25 -15.38 -14.06 -0.19
C ALA A 25 -14.11 -14.87 0.15
N ARG A 26 -14.18 -15.73 1.18
CA ARG A 26 -13.03 -16.43 1.78
C ARG A 26 -11.89 -15.47 2.14
N LEU A 27 -12.25 -14.28 2.61
CA LEU A 27 -11.31 -13.21 2.89
C LEU A 27 -10.67 -13.43 4.26
N ARG A 28 -9.35 -13.61 4.28
CA ARG A 28 -8.54 -13.81 5.49
C ARG A 28 -7.24 -13.02 5.33
N PHE A 29 -6.66 -12.58 6.45
CA PHE A 29 -5.32 -12.02 6.41
C PHE A 29 -4.32 -13.13 6.02
N PRO A 30 -3.45 -12.89 5.04
CA PRO A 30 -2.35 -13.81 4.79
C PRO A 30 -1.39 -13.82 5.99
N GLU A 31 -0.92 -15.01 6.36
CA GLU A 31 0.05 -15.18 7.44
C GLU A 31 1.47 -15.01 6.91
N GLY A 32 2.37 -14.48 7.75
CA GLY A 32 3.78 -14.29 7.39
C GLY A 32 4.05 -13.17 6.39
N ILE A 33 3.09 -12.29 6.17
CA ILE A 33 3.20 -11.13 5.27
C ILE A 33 3.09 -9.86 6.12
N HIS A 34 4.03 -8.94 5.96
CA HIS A 34 3.94 -7.60 6.53
C HIS A 34 3.10 -6.71 5.62
N TYR A 35 2.30 -5.80 6.20
CA TYR A 35 1.37 -4.92 5.46
C TYR A 35 0.24 -5.69 4.76
N GLU A 36 -0.13 -6.83 5.34
CA GLU A 36 -1.18 -7.74 4.93
C GLU A 36 -2.56 -7.07 4.84
N ASP A 37 -2.75 -5.99 5.61
CA ASP A 37 -3.95 -5.17 5.62
C ASP A 37 -4.20 -4.47 4.28
N GLN A 38 -3.16 -4.09 3.54
CA GLN A 38 -3.32 -3.49 2.22
C GLN A 38 -3.93 -4.47 1.22
N LEU A 39 -3.43 -5.71 1.20
CA LEU A 39 -3.97 -6.77 0.35
C LEU A 39 -5.41 -7.10 0.76
N PHE A 40 -5.64 -7.29 2.06
CA PHE A 40 -6.97 -7.57 2.60
C PHE A 40 -7.98 -6.49 2.21
N SER A 41 -7.62 -5.21 2.37
CA SER A 41 -8.50 -4.09 2.04
C SER A 41 -8.75 -3.97 0.54
N ALA A 42 -7.72 -4.16 -0.30
CA ALA A 42 -7.89 -4.18 -1.76
C ALA A 42 -8.86 -5.28 -2.20
N GLN A 43 -8.69 -6.49 -1.66
CA GLN A 43 -9.61 -7.61 -1.87
C GLN A 43 -11.02 -7.31 -1.36
N ALA A 44 -11.14 -6.71 -0.18
CA ALA A 44 -12.44 -6.36 0.39
C ALA A 44 -13.21 -5.37 -0.52
N TYR A 45 -12.53 -4.33 -1.01
CA TYR A 45 -13.13 -3.35 -1.90
C TYR A 45 -13.57 -3.95 -3.24
N CYS A 46 -12.75 -4.83 -3.83
CA CYS A 46 -13.06 -5.43 -5.13
C CYS A 46 -14.16 -6.50 -5.03
N LEU A 47 -14.17 -7.29 -3.96
CA LEU A 47 -15.13 -8.40 -3.79
C LEU A 47 -16.47 -7.98 -3.19
N ALA A 48 -16.54 -6.78 -2.59
CA ALA A 48 -17.78 -6.24 -2.06
C ALA A 48 -18.74 -5.86 -3.19
N ARG A 49 -20.02 -6.26 -3.07
CA ARG A 49 -21.06 -5.80 -4.00
C ARG A 49 -21.42 -4.33 -3.80
N ALA A 50 -21.33 -3.88 -2.55
CA ALA A 50 -21.57 -2.51 -2.12
C ALA A 50 -20.95 -2.33 -0.72
N PHE A 51 -20.63 -1.10 -0.38
CA PHE A 51 -20.22 -0.68 0.96
C PHE A 51 -20.74 0.75 1.20
N THR A 52 -20.67 1.20 2.46
CA THR A 52 -21.10 2.54 2.87
C THR A 52 -19.92 3.25 3.52
N VAL A 53 -19.73 4.52 3.16
CA VAL A 53 -18.76 5.40 3.81
C VAL A 53 -19.50 6.25 4.84
N ILE A 54 -19.03 6.23 6.08
CA ILE A 54 -19.54 7.06 7.18
C ILE A 54 -18.56 8.24 7.34
N PRO A 55 -18.96 9.48 7.01
CA PRO A 55 -18.06 10.63 7.06
C PRO A 55 -17.79 11.12 8.49
N GLU A 56 -18.64 10.77 9.46
CA GLU A 56 -18.44 11.13 10.85
C GLU A 56 -17.23 10.39 11.47
N PRO A 57 -16.49 11.04 12.39
CA PRO A 57 -15.38 10.40 13.08
C PRO A 57 -15.91 9.30 14.03
N VAL A 58 -15.89 8.05 13.57
CA VAL A 58 -16.35 6.87 14.31
C VAL A 58 -15.21 5.97 14.79
N TYR A 59 -13.96 6.29 14.43
CA TYR A 59 -12.77 5.52 14.78
C TYR A 59 -11.69 6.46 15.34
N VAL A 60 -11.12 6.09 16.49
CA VAL A 60 -10.01 6.83 17.12
C VAL A 60 -8.74 6.02 16.96
N TRP A 61 -7.77 6.57 16.24
CA TRP A 61 -6.47 5.96 16.07
C TRP A 61 -5.49 6.47 17.13
N TYR A 62 -5.02 5.57 17.99
CA TYR A 62 -3.99 5.87 18.97
C TYR A 62 -2.61 5.66 18.36
N ILE A 63 -1.79 6.71 18.39
CA ILE A 63 -0.39 6.67 18.00
C ILE A 63 0.41 6.82 19.30
N GLU A 64 1.44 6.00 19.49
CA GLU A 64 2.38 6.15 20.61
C GLU A 64 3.61 6.96 20.15
N PRO A 65 3.66 8.27 20.40
CA PRO A 65 4.70 9.15 19.84
C PRO A 65 6.11 8.92 20.41
N TYR A 66 6.24 8.15 21.49
CA TYR A 66 7.51 7.91 22.20
C TYR A 66 7.75 6.43 22.50
N ALA A 67 7.26 5.54 21.64
CA ALA A 67 7.66 4.15 21.68
C ALA A 67 9.20 4.10 21.69
N ALA A 68 9.80 3.45 22.69
CA ALA A 68 11.25 3.26 22.81
C ALA A 68 11.82 2.81 21.45
N THR A 69 13.06 3.16 21.12
CA THR A 69 13.70 2.86 19.82
C THR A 69 13.66 1.37 19.42
N GLY A 70 13.45 0.44 20.37
CA GLY A 70 13.20 -0.98 20.13
C GLY A 70 11.72 -1.41 19.95
N SER A 71 10.79 -0.46 20.01
CA SER A 71 9.33 -0.63 19.86
C SER A 71 8.75 0.21 18.72
N ALA A 72 9.62 0.78 17.88
CA ALA A 72 9.20 1.41 16.64
C ALA A 72 8.41 0.39 15.81
N SER A 73 7.15 0.71 15.51
CA SER A 73 6.31 -0.13 14.65
C SER A 73 7.04 -0.43 13.34
N ILE A 74 6.72 -1.56 12.72
CA ILE A 74 7.32 -2.00 11.45
C ILE A 74 7.33 -0.85 10.42
N SER A 75 6.24 -0.08 10.34
CA SER A 75 6.09 1.11 9.48
C SER A 75 7.07 2.27 9.76
N ASN A 76 7.65 2.35 10.95
CA ASN A 76 8.56 3.42 11.36
C ASN A 76 10.06 3.08 11.16
N GLN A 77 10.42 1.82 10.93
CA GLN A 77 11.81 1.39 10.69
C GLN A 77 12.20 1.56 9.20
N ARG A 78 12.06 2.77 8.65
CA ARG A 78 12.26 3.06 7.22
C ARG A 78 13.72 2.96 6.73
N ASP A 79 14.65 2.78 7.67
CA ASP A 79 16.06 2.50 7.43
C ASP A 79 16.34 1.05 7.04
N ARG A 80 15.37 0.15 7.22
CA ARG A 80 15.52 -1.27 6.91
C ARG A 80 15.09 -1.57 5.47
N LEU A 81 15.99 -2.16 4.68
CA LEU A 81 15.68 -2.58 3.31
C LEU A 81 14.66 -3.72 3.28
N GLU A 82 14.56 -4.52 4.34
CA GLU A 82 13.54 -5.57 4.45
C GLU A 82 12.13 -4.97 4.40
N ASN A 83 11.91 -3.82 5.04
CA ASN A 83 10.61 -3.13 4.97
C ASN A 83 10.26 -2.63 3.57
N VAL A 84 11.27 -2.27 2.77
CA VAL A 84 11.09 -1.88 1.37
C VAL A 84 10.65 -3.11 0.56
N ALA A 85 11.36 -4.24 0.74
CA ALA A 85 11.04 -5.50 0.08
C ALA A 85 9.62 -5.99 0.42
N ASP A 86 9.23 -5.94 1.69
CA ASP A 86 7.90 -6.36 2.15
C ASP A 86 6.78 -5.51 1.55
N ARG A 87 6.96 -4.18 1.48
CA ARG A 87 5.97 -3.30 0.84
C ARG A 87 5.79 -3.62 -0.63
N ILE A 88 6.90 -3.81 -1.36
CA ILE A 88 6.86 -4.18 -2.77
C ILE A 88 6.20 -5.56 -2.94
N HIS A 89 6.53 -6.51 -2.06
CA HIS A 89 5.94 -7.85 -2.09
C HIS A 89 4.41 -7.78 -1.99
N VAL A 90 3.88 -7.03 -1.02
CA VAL A 90 2.43 -6.82 -0.91
C VAL A 90 1.84 -6.15 -2.13
N GLN A 91 2.50 -5.15 -2.72
CA GLN A 91 1.97 -4.55 -3.95
C GLN A 91 1.90 -5.56 -5.10
N ARG A 92 2.89 -6.44 -5.24
CA ARG A 92 2.87 -7.50 -6.26
C ARG A 92 1.72 -8.48 -6.04
N LEU A 93 1.41 -8.82 -4.79
CA LEU A 93 0.24 -9.65 -4.47
C LEU A 93 -1.08 -8.95 -4.83
N ILE A 94 -1.16 -7.64 -4.61
CA ILE A 94 -2.32 -6.85 -5.03
C ILE A 94 -2.42 -6.84 -6.56
N ASP A 95 -1.30 -6.66 -7.27
CA ASP A 95 -1.25 -6.68 -8.73
C ASP A 95 -1.75 -8.02 -9.30
N GLU A 96 -1.25 -9.13 -8.75
CA GLU A 96 -1.68 -10.47 -9.11
C GLU A 96 -3.18 -10.68 -8.82
N PHE A 97 -3.65 -10.23 -7.66
CA PHE A 97 -5.07 -10.32 -7.31
C PHE A 97 -5.94 -9.52 -8.29
N LEU A 98 -5.58 -8.28 -8.62
CA LEU A 98 -6.37 -7.44 -9.52
C LEU A 98 -6.47 -8.07 -10.92
N GLU A 99 -5.36 -8.62 -11.43
CA GLU A 99 -5.33 -9.32 -12.71
C GLU A 99 -6.20 -10.59 -12.67
N THR A 100 -5.96 -11.47 -11.70
CA THR A 100 -6.62 -12.79 -11.64
C THR A 100 -8.09 -12.72 -11.28
N SER A 101 -8.54 -11.68 -10.58
CA SER A 101 -9.94 -11.49 -10.17
C SER A 101 -10.80 -10.73 -11.19
N GLY A 102 -10.22 -10.26 -12.30
CA GLY A 102 -10.93 -9.48 -13.32
C GLY A 102 -11.09 -7.99 -12.97
N HIS A 103 -10.36 -7.48 -11.97
CA HIS A 103 -10.38 -6.09 -11.54
C HIS A 103 -9.17 -5.29 -12.05
N GLY A 104 -8.52 -5.73 -13.13
CA GLY A 104 -7.33 -5.10 -13.71
C GLY A 104 -7.51 -3.62 -14.09
N ALA A 105 -8.76 -3.18 -14.33
CA ALA A 105 -9.08 -1.78 -14.58
C ALA A 105 -8.70 -0.84 -13.42
N ILE A 106 -8.58 -1.36 -12.19
CA ILE A 106 -8.22 -0.60 -10.99
C ILE A 106 -6.69 -0.43 -10.85
N ARG A 107 -5.90 -1.21 -11.61
CA ARG A 107 -4.43 -1.22 -11.50
C ARG A 107 -3.78 0.17 -11.65
N PRO A 108 -4.17 1.04 -12.60
CA PRO A 108 -3.56 2.37 -12.72
C PRO A 108 -3.73 3.24 -11.46
N GLU A 109 -4.87 3.18 -10.79
CA GLU A 109 -5.11 3.92 -9.54
C GLU A 109 -4.31 3.34 -8.38
N LYS A 110 -4.19 2.02 -8.30
CA LYS A 110 -3.30 1.37 -7.34
C LYS A 110 -1.82 1.74 -7.59
N ASP A 111 -1.39 1.80 -8.84
CA ASP A 111 -0.01 2.19 -9.23
C ASP A 111 0.26 3.65 -8.82
N TYR A 112 -0.72 4.53 -9.07
CA TYR A 112 -0.66 5.92 -8.66
C TYR A 112 -0.59 6.05 -7.13
N LYS A 113 -1.39 5.28 -6.39
CA LYS A 113 -1.35 5.24 -4.92
C LYS A 113 0.03 4.84 -4.43
N PHE A 114 0.64 3.80 -5.00
CA PHE A 114 1.99 3.36 -4.63
C PHE A 114 3.01 4.50 -4.82
N LEU A 115 3.02 5.15 -5.98
CA LEU A 115 3.94 6.25 -6.26
C LEU A 115 3.72 7.44 -5.32
N LYS A 116 2.45 7.82 -5.10
CA LYS A 116 2.07 9.02 -4.35
C LYS A 116 2.25 8.87 -2.85
N HIS A 117 2.07 7.66 -2.33
CA HIS A 117 2.06 7.38 -0.89
C HIS A 117 3.27 6.53 -0.47
N ASP A 118 3.34 5.28 -0.92
CA ASP A 118 4.33 4.31 -0.44
C ASP A 118 5.75 4.68 -0.86
N PHE A 119 5.99 4.97 -2.14
CA PHE A 119 7.31 5.40 -2.62
C PHE A 119 7.70 6.76 -2.06
N ARG A 120 6.75 7.71 -2.02
CA ARG A 120 6.99 9.08 -1.53
C ARG A 120 7.51 9.12 -0.09
N MET A 121 7.09 8.16 0.73
CA MET A 121 7.56 7.97 2.10
C MET A 121 9.09 7.73 2.16
N TYR A 122 9.63 6.93 1.24
CA TYR A 122 11.08 6.67 1.15
C TYR A 122 11.83 7.77 0.41
N ALA A 123 11.22 8.34 -0.65
CA ALA A 123 11.80 9.42 -1.44
C ALA A 123 12.26 10.61 -0.58
N GLY A 124 11.53 10.94 0.49
CA GLY A 124 11.89 12.02 1.42
C GLY A 124 13.10 11.75 2.31
N ASP A 125 13.45 10.47 2.47
CA ASP A 125 14.58 10.04 3.32
C ASP A 125 15.84 9.76 2.49
N LEU A 126 15.75 9.59 1.16
CA LEU A 126 16.88 9.29 0.27
C LEU A 126 18.10 10.20 0.47
N PRO A 127 17.97 11.55 0.59
CA PRO A 127 19.14 12.43 0.76
C PRO A 127 19.90 12.22 2.08
N ARG A 128 19.35 11.44 3.01
CA ARG A 128 19.93 11.15 4.34
C ARG A 128 20.50 9.72 4.43
N ARG A 129 20.53 8.96 3.34
CA ARG A 129 21.00 7.57 3.30
C ARG A 129 22.39 7.48 2.70
N ASP A 130 23.12 6.44 3.11
CA ASP A 130 24.44 6.14 2.53
C ASP A 130 24.31 5.43 1.17
N ASP A 131 25.41 5.40 0.41
CA ASP A 131 25.43 4.84 -0.93
C ASP A 131 25.05 3.35 -0.96
N ALA A 132 25.46 2.58 0.06
CA ALA A 132 25.15 1.15 0.14
C ALA A 132 23.63 0.91 0.27
N TRP A 133 22.96 1.69 1.12
CA TRP A 133 21.52 1.64 1.27
C TRP A 133 20.82 2.11 -0.01
N LEU A 134 21.28 3.19 -0.64
CA LEU A 134 20.70 3.70 -1.88
C LEU A 134 20.77 2.69 -3.03
N THR A 135 21.90 1.98 -3.17
CA THR A 135 22.03 0.89 -4.13
C THR A 135 21.02 -0.23 -3.84
N GLY A 136 20.95 -0.73 -2.61
CA GLY A 136 20.01 -1.79 -2.25
C GLY A 136 18.54 -1.38 -2.41
N PHE A 137 18.22 -0.12 -2.12
CA PHE A 137 16.88 0.43 -2.36
C PHE A 137 16.52 0.43 -3.84
N ALA A 138 17.42 0.91 -4.71
CA ALA A 138 17.21 0.93 -6.15
C ALA A 138 17.05 -0.50 -6.72
N GLU A 139 17.89 -1.45 -6.29
CA GLU A 139 17.82 -2.86 -6.70
C GLU A 139 16.46 -3.49 -6.38
N LEU A 140 15.84 -3.12 -5.26
CA LEU A 140 14.51 -3.61 -4.88
C LEU A 140 13.38 -2.90 -5.65
N VAL A 141 13.45 -1.58 -5.74
CA VAL A 141 12.34 -0.73 -6.17
C VAL A 141 12.26 -0.57 -7.68
N THR A 142 13.40 -0.38 -8.37
CA THR A 142 13.43 -0.13 -9.82
C THR A 142 12.73 -1.23 -10.62
N PRO A 143 12.96 -2.54 -10.37
CA PRO A 143 12.25 -3.59 -11.10
C PRO A 143 10.73 -3.55 -10.90
N TYR A 144 10.26 -3.03 -9.76
CA TYR A 144 8.83 -2.85 -9.52
C TYR A 144 8.28 -1.62 -10.24
N LEU A 145 9.02 -0.50 -10.21
CA LEU A 145 8.66 0.73 -10.94
C LEU A 145 8.48 0.46 -12.45
N ASP A 146 9.33 -0.37 -13.04
CA ASP A 146 9.24 -0.75 -14.46
C ASP A 146 7.93 -1.47 -14.83
N THR A 147 7.19 -2.01 -13.83
CA THR A 147 5.91 -2.71 -14.04
C THR A 147 4.68 -1.82 -13.92
N LEU A 148 4.85 -0.57 -13.46
CA LEU A 148 3.72 0.33 -13.18
C LEU A 148 3.18 0.96 -14.47
N SER A 149 1.88 1.25 -14.47
CA SER A 149 1.19 1.89 -15.59
C SER A 149 1.79 3.26 -15.94
N PRO A 150 2.07 3.54 -17.22
CA PRO A 150 2.48 4.86 -17.69
C PRO A 150 1.51 5.99 -17.27
N ALA A 151 0.22 5.68 -17.15
CA ALA A 151 -0.80 6.64 -16.72
C ALA A 151 -0.59 7.11 -15.27
N ALA A 152 -0.08 6.23 -14.40
CA ALA A 152 0.23 6.57 -13.01
C ALA A 152 1.35 7.61 -12.93
N TYR A 153 2.40 7.44 -13.73
CA TYR A 153 3.51 8.42 -13.83
C TYR A 153 3.04 9.76 -14.40
N ALA A 154 2.20 9.75 -15.43
CA ALA A 154 1.69 10.97 -16.06
C ALA A 154 0.88 11.84 -15.08
N ARG A 155 0.17 11.20 -14.13
CA ARG A 155 -0.64 11.87 -13.11
C ARG A 155 0.18 12.52 -11.98
N LEU A 156 1.45 12.12 -11.80
CA LEU A 156 2.29 12.71 -10.76
C LEU A 156 2.66 14.18 -11.07
N PRO A 157 2.67 15.06 -10.05
CA PRO A 157 3.28 16.38 -10.14
C PRO A 157 4.73 16.28 -10.62
N ARG A 158 5.18 17.27 -11.40
CA ARG A 158 6.53 17.28 -11.98
C ARG A 158 7.63 17.11 -10.92
N THR A 159 7.47 17.73 -9.75
CA THR A 159 8.43 17.65 -8.64
C THR A 159 8.57 16.24 -8.06
N GLU A 160 7.51 15.44 -8.10
CA GLU A 160 7.52 14.06 -7.60
C GLU A 160 8.10 13.08 -8.62
N ARG A 161 8.09 13.45 -9.91
CA ARG A 161 8.73 12.66 -10.99
C ARG A 161 10.25 12.76 -11.03
N VAL A 162 10.85 13.79 -10.42
CA VAL A 162 12.32 13.99 -10.45
C VAL A 162 13.06 12.98 -9.57
N VAL A 163 12.35 12.36 -8.62
CA VAL A 163 12.91 11.40 -7.66
C VAL A 163 12.68 9.94 -8.11
N LEU A 164 12.07 9.75 -9.27
CA LEU A 164 11.78 8.44 -9.87
C LEU A 164 12.81 8.10 -10.95
#